data_AF-A0A522DYA2-F1
#
_entry.id   AF-A0A522DYA2-F1
#
_cell.length_a   1.000
_cell.length_b   1.000
_cell.length_c   1.000
_cell.angle_alpha   90.00
_cell.angle_beta   90.00
_cell.angle_gamma   90.00
#
_symmetry.space_group_name_H-M   'P 1'
#
loop_
_entity.id
_entity.type
_entity.pdbx_description
1 polymer ?
#
loop_
_entity_poly.entity_id
_entity_poly.type
_entity_poly.pdbx_seq_one_letter_code
_entity_poly.pdbx_strand_id
1 'polypeptide(L)'
;MRINNNQLLILNSRYKKNRLYSNTVTASDKTMLFYCYVAFLLFVSLSCSRHTSVSSMLPNHKPSIVGTWRLYEDIVTDSLGNKIYLFGEHPIGYFIYEPSGHLSIHIMRIPAPSPLNFSTASIEQLRERLEAGLSYFGHYTIKDDSTVIHHVEGGTVASYIGTDQLRRYRIKGDTLQIGSPVNPCCRLIREE
;
A
#
# COMPACT_ATOMS: atom_id res chain seq x y z
N MET A 1 -43.81 -25.91 28.86
CA MET A 1 -44.13 -25.45 27.49
C MET A 1 -45.12 -26.45 26.88
N ARG A 2 -46.42 -26.14 26.83
CA ARG A 2 -47.48 -27.06 26.37
C ARG A 2 -47.51 -27.07 24.84
N ILE A 3 -47.16 -28.20 24.23
CA ILE A 3 -47.31 -28.45 22.79
C ILE A 3 -48.79 -28.71 22.51
N ASN A 4 -49.40 -28.00 21.56
CA ASN A 4 -50.81 -28.17 21.21
C ASN A 4 -51.02 -29.39 20.28
N ASN A 5 -52.25 -29.90 20.26
CA ASN A 5 -52.62 -31.13 19.52
C ASN A 5 -52.40 -31.03 18.00
N ASN A 6 -52.27 -29.83 17.43
CA ASN A 6 -52.04 -29.64 16.00
C ASN A 6 -50.56 -29.87 15.60
N GLN A 7 -49.60 -29.69 16.51
CA GLN A 7 -48.18 -30.00 16.23
C GLN A 7 -47.88 -31.51 16.23
N LEU A 8 -48.60 -32.32 17.01
CA LEU A 8 -48.41 -33.79 17.03
C LEU A 8 -48.85 -34.46 15.71
N LEU A 9 -49.90 -33.95 15.07
CA LEU A 9 -50.41 -34.49 13.80
C LEU A 9 -49.46 -34.26 12.62
N ILE A 10 -48.75 -33.12 12.61
CA ILE A 10 -47.78 -32.77 11.55
C ILE A 10 -46.50 -33.62 11.68
N LEU A 11 -46.06 -33.91 12.91
CA LEU A 11 -44.90 -34.79 13.13
C LEU A 11 -45.19 -36.25 12.75
N ASN A 12 -46.39 -36.75 13.07
CA ASN A 12 -46.77 -38.13 12.75
C ASN A 12 -46.98 -38.37 11.23
N SER A 13 -47.43 -37.35 10.47
CA SER A 13 -47.55 -37.49 9.00
C SER A 13 -46.18 -37.50 8.30
N ARG A 14 -45.21 -36.72 8.80
CA ARG A 14 -43.83 -36.72 8.29
C ARG A 14 -43.08 -38.01 8.61
N TYR A 15 -43.32 -38.62 9.78
CA TYR A 15 -42.68 -39.87 10.17
C TYR A 15 -43.15 -41.07 9.34
N LYS A 16 -44.44 -41.13 8.98
CA LYS A 16 -44.97 -42.19 8.10
C LYS A 16 -44.48 -42.07 6.65
N LYS A 17 -44.27 -40.85 6.14
CA LYS A 17 -43.81 -40.62 4.75
C LYS A 17 -42.34 -41.02 4.55
N ASN A 18 -41.51 -40.90 5.58
CA ASN A 18 -40.09 -41.27 5.51
C ASN A 18 -39.82 -42.78 5.62
N ARG A 19 -40.81 -43.60 5.99
CA ARG A 19 -40.64 -45.06 6.13
C ARG A 19 -40.99 -45.86 4.87
N LEU A 20 -41.51 -45.20 3.83
CA LEU A 20 -41.91 -45.84 2.57
C LEU A 20 -40.89 -45.67 1.42
N TYR A 21 -39.73 -45.04 1.69
CA TYR A 21 -38.64 -44.87 0.72
C TYR A 21 -37.36 -45.64 1.06
N SER A 22 -37.43 -46.57 2.02
CA SER A 22 -36.39 -47.57 2.20
C SER A 22 -36.85 -48.87 1.55
N ASN A 23 -36.05 -49.37 0.62
CA ASN A 23 -36.10 -50.70 -0.01
C ASN A 23 -36.70 -50.72 -1.42
N THR A 24 -35.88 -50.39 -2.41
CA THR A 24 -35.57 -51.26 -3.56
C THR A 24 -34.45 -50.61 -4.38
N VAL A 25 -33.19 -50.96 -4.10
CA VAL A 25 -32.07 -50.68 -5.02
C VAL A 25 -31.75 -52.00 -5.70
N THR A 26 -31.98 -52.06 -7.02
CA THR A 26 -31.78 -53.26 -7.84
C THR A 26 -30.33 -53.44 -8.23
N ALA A 27 -29.90 -54.68 -8.52
CA ALA A 27 -28.50 -55.03 -8.76
C ALA A 27 -27.86 -54.31 -9.97
N SER A 28 -28.65 -53.75 -10.91
CA SER A 28 -28.15 -52.94 -12.04
C SER A 28 -27.61 -51.57 -11.62
N ASP A 29 -28.05 -51.03 -10.49
CA ASP A 29 -27.63 -49.71 -10.01
C ASP A 29 -26.21 -49.75 -9.43
N LYS A 30 -25.80 -50.89 -8.86
CA LYS A 30 -24.47 -51.04 -8.26
C LYS A 30 -23.36 -51.09 -9.31
N THR A 31 -23.63 -51.67 -10.47
CA THR A 31 -22.71 -51.67 -11.61
C THR A 31 -22.59 -50.28 -12.22
N MET A 32 -23.71 -49.53 -12.33
CA MET A 32 -23.70 -48.17 -12.84
C MET A 32 -22.96 -47.20 -11.90
N LEU A 33 -23.16 -47.32 -10.58
CA LEU A 33 -22.41 -46.56 -9.57
C LEU A 33 -20.92 -46.90 -9.58
N PHE A 34 -20.54 -48.16 -9.82
CA PHE A 34 -19.14 -48.56 -9.93
C PHE A 34 -18.46 -47.94 -11.15
N TYR A 35 -19.12 -47.95 -12.32
CA TYR A 35 -18.59 -47.30 -13.53
C TYR A 35 -18.53 -45.77 -13.39
N CYS A 36 -19.51 -45.13 -12.74
CA CYS A 36 -19.43 -43.71 -12.42
C CYS A 36 -18.27 -43.37 -11.47
N TYR A 37 -17.98 -44.24 -10.48
CA TYR A 37 -16.89 -44.04 -9.53
C TYR A 37 -15.51 -44.26 -10.18
N VAL A 38 -15.36 -45.28 -11.03
CA VAL A 38 -14.13 -45.54 -11.80
C VAL A 38 -13.89 -44.45 -12.87
N ALA A 39 -14.95 -43.97 -13.54
CA ALA A 39 -14.86 -42.85 -14.48
C ALA A 39 -14.51 -41.52 -13.77
N PHE A 40 -15.02 -41.30 -12.56
CA PHE A 40 -14.68 -40.12 -11.75
C PHE A 40 -13.20 -40.15 -11.30
N LEU A 41 -12.69 -41.32 -10.89
CA LEU A 41 -11.27 -41.48 -10.51
C LEU A 41 -10.29 -41.34 -11.69
N LEU A 42 -10.70 -41.72 -12.91
CA LEU A 42 -9.90 -41.51 -14.13
C LEU A 42 -9.92 -40.04 -14.63
N PHE A 43 -10.91 -39.24 -14.24
CA PHE A 43 -10.96 -37.80 -14.55
C PHE A 43 -10.07 -36.95 -13.61
N VAL A 44 -9.90 -37.37 -12.35
CA VAL A 44 -9.10 -36.64 -11.35
C VAL A 44 -7.59 -36.78 -11.62
N SER A 45 -7.14 -37.87 -12.24
CA SER A 45 -5.71 -38.12 -12.52
C SER A 45 -5.20 -37.47 -13.82
N LEU A 46 -6.06 -36.96 -14.71
CA LEU A 46 -5.65 -36.23 -15.92
C LEU A 46 -5.60 -34.69 -15.76
N SER A 47 -5.90 -34.16 -14.57
CA SER A 47 -5.81 -32.71 -14.31
C SER A 47 -4.53 -32.28 -13.58
N CYS A 48 -3.65 -33.22 -13.23
CA CYS A 48 -2.37 -32.92 -12.58
C CYS A 48 -1.22 -32.95 -13.59
N SER A 49 -1.27 -32.10 -14.62
CA SER A 49 -0.12 -31.69 -15.46
C SER A 49 -0.53 -30.60 -16.46
N ARG A 50 -1.08 -29.49 -15.97
CA ARG A 50 -0.93 -28.18 -16.62
C ARG A 50 -0.65 -27.16 -15.54
N HIS A 51 0.59 -27.11 -15.05
CA HIS A 51 1.15 -25.81 -14.71
C HIS A 51 1.26 -25.01 -16.02
N THR A 52 0.13 -24.54 -16.53
CA THR A 52 0.14 -23.22 -17.14
C THR A 52 0.57 -22.29 -16.02
N SER A 53 1.85 -21.96 -15.99
CA SER A 53 2.28 -20.70 -15.42
C SER A 53 1.31 -19.66 -15.95
N VAL A 54 0.41 -19.19 -15.09
CA VAL A 54 -0.19 -17.88 -15.29
C VAL A 54 1.02 -16.97 -15.25
N SER A 55 1.60 -16.71 -16.43
CA SER A 55 2.42 -15.53 -16.62
C SER A 55 1.51 -14.42 -16.15
N SER A 56 1.79 -13.88 -14.97
CA SER A 56 1.20 -12.64 -14.53
C SER A 56 1.53 -11.65 -15.64
N MET A 57 0.63 -11.48 -16.59
CA MET A 57 0.48 -10.22 -17.28
C MET A 57 0.05 -9.28 -16.16
N LEU A 58 1.04 -8.84 -15.37
CA LEU A 58 0.87 -7.72 -14.48
C LEU A 58 0.24 -6.66 -15.38
N PRO A 59 -0.95 -6.14 -15.03
CA PRO A 59 -1.39 -4.91 -15.64
C PRO A 59 -0.18 -3.99 -15.57
N ASN A 60 0.21 -3.40 -16.70
CA ASN A 60 1.28 -2.40 -16.75
C ASN A 60 0.75 -1.14 -16.05
N HIS A 61 0.44 -1.26 -14.77
CA HIS A 61 -0.05 -0.22 -13.92
C HIS A 61 1.18 0.63 -13.67
N LYS A 62 1.23 1.80 -14.31
CA LYS A 62 2.32 2.74 -14.09
C LYS A 62 2.51 2.91 -12.58
N PRO A 63 3.75 2.82 -12.08
CA PRO A 63 4.01 3.00 -10.65
C PRO A 63 3.43 4.35 -10.20
N SER A 64 2.57 4.32 -9.18
CA SER A 64 1.91 5.51 -8.65
C SER A 64 2.71 6.10 -7.50
N ILE A 65 2.82 7.42 -7.46
CA ILE A 65 3.42 8.15 -6.33
C ILE A 65 2.50 8.17 -5.10
N VAL A 66 1.21 7.87 -5.27
CA VAL A 66 0.23 7.78 -4.17
C VAL A 66 0.72 6.79 -3.10
N GLY A 67 0.61 7.21 -1.84
CA GLY A 67 0.97 6.43 -0.65
C GLY A 67 1.88 7.19 0.30
N THR A 68 2.32 6.48 1.34
CA THR A 68 3.28 6.96 2.33
C THR A 68 4.67 6.46 1.98
N TRP A 69 5.64 7.38 1.97
CA TRP A 69 7.03 7.09 1.66
C TRP A 69 7.92 7.55 2.81
N ARG A 70 8.64 6.62 3.42
CA ARG A 70 9.63 6.89 4.45
C ARG A 70 10.91 7.42 3.81
N LEU A 71 11.41 8.54 4.31
CA LEU A 71 12.72 9.03 3.92
C LEU A 71 13.81 8.04 4.36
N TYR A 72 14.68 7.67 3.43
CA TYR A 72 15.85 6.85 3.72
C TYR A 72 17.14 7.69 3.62
N GLU A 73 17.21 8.60 2.66
CA GLU A 73 18.42 9.38 2.37
C GLU A 73 18.04 10.71 1.71
N ASP A 74 18.74 11.79 2.09
CA ASP A 74 18.66 13.10 1.44
C ASP A 74 20.07 13.64 1.19
N ILE A 75 20.55 13.51 -0.05
CA ILE A 75 21.92 13.87 -0.44
C ILE A 75 21.87 14.81 -1.64
N VAL A 76 22.53 15.95 -1.51
CA VAL A 76 22.81 16.85 -2.64
C VAL A 76 24.27 16.69 -3.04
N THR A 77 24.55 16.65 -4.34
CA THR A 77 25.91 16.71 -4.85
C THR A 77 26.24 18.15 -5.22
N ASP A 78 27.36 18.67 -4.73
CA ASP A 78 27.84 20.01 -5.09
C ASP A 78 28.50 20.04 -6.49
N SER A 79 28.93 21.23 -6.92
CA SER A 79 29.60 21.41 -8.21
C SER A 79 30.95 20.70 -8.34
N LEU A 80 31.54 20.26 -7.23
CA LEU A 80 32.82 19.55 -7.16
C LEU A 80 32.64 18.03 -7.05
N GLY A 81 31.38 17.55 -6.96
CA GLY A 81 31.07 16.13 -6.81
C GLY A 81 31.01 15.65 -5.36
N ASN A 82 31.13 16.54 -4.37
CA ASN A 82 31.03 16.15 -2.96
C ASN A 82 29.56 15.94 -2.57
N LYS A 83 29.34 14.94 -1.71
CA LYS A 83 28.03 14.68 -1.12
C LYS A 83 27.81 15.60 0.08
N ILE A 84 26.65 16.25 0.10
CA ILE A 84 26.17 17.11 1.18
C ILE A 84 24.93 16.45 1.79
N TYR A 85 25.01 16.16 3.09
CA TYR A 85 23.93 15.58 3.89
C TYR A 85 23.19 16.69 4.65
N LEU A 86 22.20 17.32 4.02
CA LEU A 86 21.51 18.49 4.59
C LEU A 86 20.90 18.23 5.98
N PHE A 87 20.41 17.01 6.19
CA PHE A 87 19.77 16.57 7.43
C PHE A 87 20.52 15.43 8.12
N GLY A 88 21.84 15.34 7.90
CA GLY A 88 22.66 14.25 8.44
C GLY A 88 22.58 12.97 7.60
N GLU A 89 23.37 11.96 7.96
CA GLU A 89 23.53 10.73 7.18
C GLU A 89 22.31 9.79 7.25
N HIS A 90 21.53 9.91 8.32
CA HIS A 90 20.36 9.07 8.58
C HIS A 90 19.14 9.91 8.96
N PRO A 91 18.65 10.78 8.04
CA PRO A 91 17.50 11.61 8.32
C PRO A 91 16.23 10.75 8.43
N ILE A 92 15.22 11.27 9.10
CA ILE A 92 13.90 10.65 9.17
C ILE A 92 12.85 11.56 8.57
N GLY A 93 11.75 11.00 8.09
CA GLY A 93 10.72 11.80 7.45
C GLY A 93 9.71 10.97 6.70
N TYR A 94 8.63 11.63 6.31
CA TYR A 94 7.59 11.04 5.48
C TYR A 94 7.21 11.99 4.36
N PHE A 95 7.02 11.44 3.17
CA PHE A 95 6.37 12.10 2.05
C PHE A 95 5.09 11.33 1.80
N ILE A 96 3.96 12.00 1.99
CA ILE A 96 2.64 11.42 1.87
C ILE A 96 1.99 12.06 0.65
N TYR A 97 1.54 11.23 -0.28
CA TYR A 97 0.74 11.64 -1.44
C TYR A 97 -0.61 10.94 -1.35
N GLU A 98 -1.67 11.71 -1.11
CA GLU A 98 -3.01 11.16 -1.04
C GLU A 98 -3.62 10.97 -2.44
N PRO A 99 -4.55 10.00 -2.61
CA PRO A 99 -5.35 9.88 -3.83
C PRO A 99 -6.17 11.13 -4.15
N SER A 100 -6.50 11.92 -3.12
CA SER A 100 -7.27 13.17 -3.23
C SER A 100 -6.50 14.31 -3.91
N GLY A 101 -5.19 14.14 -4.16
CA GLY A 101 -4.32 15.17 -4.72
C GLY A 101 -3.61 16.04 -3.68
N HIS A 102 -3.74 15.73 -2.39
CA HIS A 102 -3.00 16.41 -1.31
C HIS A 102 -1.64 15.75 -1.06
N LEU A 103 -0.68 16.55 -0.60
CA LEU A 103 0.59 16.05 -0.09
C LEU A 103 0.95 16.66 1.26
N SER A 104 1.78 15.92 2.01
CA SER A 104 2.49 16.42 3.18
C SER A 104 3.90 15.84 3.22
N ILE A 105 4.89 16.70 3.41
CA ILE A 105 6.31 16.35 3.36
C ILE A 105 6.98 16.82 4.63
N HIS A 106 7.73 15.92 5.27
CA HIS A 106 8.51 16.18 6.47
C HIS A 106 9.88 15.52 6.36
N ILE A 107 10.91 16.25 6.73
CA ILE A 107 12.30 15.80 6.84
C ILE A 107 12.85 16.33 8.16
N MET A 108 13.52 15.48 8.93
CA MET A 108 14.13 15.84 10.21
C MET A 108 15.54 15.23 10.30
N ARG A 109 16.46 16.03 10.82
CA ARG A 109 17.81 15.62 11.17
C ARG A 109 17.79 14.70 12.40
N ILE A 110 18.61 13.66 12.36
CA ILE A 110 18.89 12.78 13.50
C ILE A 110 20.40 12.72 13.76
N PRO A 111 20.84 12.82 15.04
CA PRO A 111 20.01 13.12 16.22
C PRO A 111 19.38 14.50 16.14
N ALA A 112 18.18 14.62 16.72
CA ALA A 112 17.50 15.92 16.80
C ALA A 112 18.34 16.88 17.68
N PRO A 113 18.30 18.21 17.41
CA PRO A 113 18.90 19.18 18.31
C PRO A 113 18.38 19.04 19.73
N SER A 114 19.13 19.55 20.70
CA SER A 114 18.76 19.49 22.12
C SER A 114 17.34 20.03 22.36
N PRO A 115 16.62 19.50 23.37
CA PRO A 115 15.31 20.02 23.75
C PRO A 115 15.34 21.54 23.93
N LEU A 116 14.34 22.21 23.37
CA LEU A 116 14.27 23.67 23.31
C LEU A 116 13.05 24.18 24.06
N ASN A 117 13.26 25.12 24.99
CA ASN A 117 12.17 25.95 25.50
C ASN A 117 12.10 27.24 24.68
N PHE A 118 11.06 27.37 23.86
CA PHE A 118 10.88 28.52 22.97
C PHE A 118 10.81 29.86 23.69
N SER A 119 10.35 29.93 24.95
CA SER A 119 10.23 31.19 25.68
C SER A 119 11.57 31.74 26.19
N THR A 120 12.61 30.91 26.23
CA THR A 120 13.94 31.27 26.77
C THR A 120 15.08 30.94 25.79
N ALA A 121 14.76 30.47 24.59
CA ALA A 121 15.72 30.07 23.59
C ALA A 121 16.52 31.27 23.06
N SER A 122 17.83 31.10 22.87
CA SER A 122 18.62 32.07 22.11
C SER A 122 18.27 32.01 20.61
N ILE A 123 18.65 33.05 19.88
CA ILE A 123 18.46 33.10 18.42
C ILE A 123 19.19 31.95 17.74
N GLU A 124 20.38 31.60 18.21
CA GLU A 124 21.21 30.52 17.68
C GLU A 124 20.51 29.17 17.87
N GLN A 125 19.90 28.94 19.02
CA GLN A 125 19.17 27.70 19.30
C GLN A 125 17.88 27.59 18.45
N LEU A 126 17.19 28.71 18.25
CA LEU A 126 16.03 28.77 17.35
C LEU A 126 16.43 28.49 15.90
N ARG A 127 17.53 29.09 15.43
CA ARG A 127 18.08 28.85 14.09
C ARG A 127 18.47 27.39 13.90
N GLU A 128 19.20 26.81 14.85
CA GLU A 128 19.58 25.38 14.80
C GLU A 128 18.34 24.49 14.72
N ARG A 129 17.30 24.80 15.50
CA ARG A 129 16.04 24.04 15.47
C ARG A 129 15.33 24.15 14.13
N LEU A 130 15.33 25.33 13.50
CA LEU A 130 14.73 25.53 12.17
C LEU A 130 15.53 24.83 11.07
N GLU A 131 16.86 24.85 11.15
CA GLU A 131 17.75 24.18 10.18
C GLU A 131 17.74 22.65 10.30
N ALA A 132 17.31 22.12 11.44
CA ALA A 132 17.25 20.69 11.69
C ALA A 132 16.08 19.98 11.01
N GLY A 133 15.17 20.71 10.36
CA GLY A 133 14.05 20.08 9.68
C GLY A 133 13.41 20.95 8.62
N LEU A 134 12.69 20.27 7.73
CA LEU A 134 11.94 20.90 6.65
C LEU A 134 10.58 20.24 6.57
N SER A 135 9.53 21.04 6.44
CA SER A 135 8.19 20.52 6.16
C SER A 135 7.38 21.45 5.30
N TYR A 136 6.55 20.90 4.44
CA TYR A 136 5.54 21.65 3.70
C TYR A 136 4.40 20.75 3.27
N PHE A 137 3.25 21.36 2.99
CA PHE A 137 2.03 20.68 2.55
C PHE A 137 1.33 21.49 1.45
N GLY A 138 0.35 20.86 0.80
CA GLY A 138 -0.48 21.47 -0.22
C GLY A 138 -1.05 20.43 -1.17
N HIS A 139 -1.19 20.79 -2.44
CA HIS A 139 -1.67 19.89 -3.50
C HIS A 139 -0.53 19.42 -4.41
N TYR A 140 -0.81 18.42 -5.23
CA TYR A 140 0.09 18.02 -6.30
C TYR A 140 -0.64 17.63 -7.59
N THR A 141 0.09 17.79 -8.69
CA THR A 141 -0.35 17.34 -10.02
C THR A 141 0.76 16.54 -10.68
N ILE A 142 0.40 15.41 -11.29
CA ILE A 142 1.33 14.63 -12.13
C ILE A 142 1.38 15.31 -13.50
N LYS A 143 2.52 15.93 -13.81
CA LYS A 143 2.73 16.63 -15.08
C LYS A 143 3.04 15.64 -16.21
N ASP A 144 3.89 14.66 -15.93
CA ASP A 144 4.29 13.60 -16.85
C ASP A 144 4.85 12.40 -16.07
N ASP A 145 5.26 11.34 -16.78
CA ASP A 145 5.75 10.08 -16.18
C ASP A 145 7.01 10.22 -15.30
N SER A 146 7.65 11.40 -15.29
CA SER A 146 8.87 11.67 -14.53
C SER A 146 8.80 12.93 -13.67
N THR A 147 7.67 13.64 -13.67
CA THR A 147 7.56 14.97 -13.08
C THR A 147 6.24 15.13 -12.33
N VAL A 148 6.35 15.51 -11.06
CA VAL A 148 5.23 15.96 -10.23
C VAL A 148 5.44 17.44 -9.90
N ILE A 149 4.36 18.22 -9.86
CA ILE A 149 4.37 19.60 -9.40
C ILE A 149 3.76 19.61 -8.00
N HIS A 150 4.46 20.16 -7.02
CA HIS A 150 3.89 20.44 -5.70
C HIS A 150 3.40 21.89 -5.69
N HIS A 151 2.11 22.09 -5.45
CA HIS A 151 1.48 23.39 -5.25
C HIS A 151 1.50 23.69 -3.76
N VAL A 152 2.51 24.44 -3.30
CA VAL A 152 2.79 24.56 -1.86
C VAL A 152 1.90 25.62 -1.22
N GLU A 153 1.19 25.22 -0.16
CA GLU A 153 0.26 26.11 0.58
C GLU A 153 0.86 26.63 1.89
N GLY A 154 1.68 25.81 2.55
CA GLY A 154 2.28 26.16 3.82
C GLY A 154 3.45 25.26 4.17
N GLY A 155 4.27 25.70 5.11
CA GLY A 155 5.47 24.97 5.53
C GLY A 155 6.51 25.86 6.19
N THR A 156 7.69 25.29 6.42
CA THR A 156 8.86 25.97 7.01
C THR A 156 9.74 26.66 5.98
N VAL A 157 9.57 26.35 4.69
CA VAL A 157 10.33 26.95 3.60
C VAL A 157 9.53 28.12 3.03
N ALA A 158 9.76 29.32 3.57
CA ALA A 158 9.00 30.51 3.20
C ALA A 158 9.00 30.80 1.69
N SER A 159 10.12 30.55 1.01
CA SER A 159 10.26 30.75 -0.44
C SER A 159 9.43 29.78 -1.30
N TYR A 160 8.91 28.68 -0.73
CA TYR A 160 8.05 27.75 -1.46
C TYR A 160 6.57 28.14 -1.36
N ILE A 161 6.16 28.83 -0.30
CA ILE A 161 4.75 29.11 -0.02
C ILE A 161 4.11 29.90 -1.17
N GLY A 162 3.00 29.39 -1.70
CA GLY A 162 2.28 29.98 -2.83
C GLY A 162 2.96 29.77 -4.19
N THR A 163 3.92 28.85 -4.29
CA THR A 163 4.67 28.57 -5.54
C THR A 163 4.54 27.13 -5.99
N ASP A 164 4.81 26.91 -7.28
CA ASP A 164 4.92 25.60 -7.89
C ASP A 164 6.34 25.07 -7.81
N GLN A 165 6.46 23.91 -7.19
CA GLN A 165 7.71 23.22 -6.98
C GLN A 165 7.78 21.98 -7.87
N LEU A 166 8.42 22.10 -9.02
CA LEU A 166 8.64 20.95 -9.90
C LEU A 166 9.60 19.97 -9.23
N ARG A 167 9.23 18.69 -9.23
CA ARG A 167 10.05 17.60 -8.71
C ARG A 167 10.17 16.50 -9.75
N ARG A 168 11.40 16.15 -10.08
CA ARG A 168 11.69 14.96 -10.89
C ARG A 168 11.61 13.75 -10.00
N TYR A 169 10.96 12.70 -10.47
CA TYR A 169 10.86 11.47 -9.72
C TYR A 169 11.00 10.22 -10.58
N ARG A 170 11.37 9.12 -9.93
CA ARG A 170 11.43 7.78 -10.50
C ARG A 170 11.02 6.78 -9.43
N ILE A 171 10.14 5.85 -9.78
CA ILE A 171 9.75 4.74 -8.91
C ILE A 171 10.31 3.43 -9.49
N LYS A 172 10.94 2.63 -8.64
CA LYS A 172 11.43 1.27 -8.95
C LYS A 172 11.09 0.34 -7.79
N GLY A 173 10.09 -0.52 -7.96
CA GLY A 173 9.52 -1.31 -6.87
C GLY A 173 9.04 -0.36 -5.76
N ASP A 174 9.55 -0.58 -4.54
CA ASP A 174 9.20 0.22 -3.36
C ASP A 174 10.12 1.40 -3.12
N THR A 175 10.99 1.74 -4.07
CA THR A 175 11.87 2.91 -3.97
C THR A 175 11.35 4.07 -4.81
N LEU A 176 11.19 5.23 -4.18
CA LEU A 176 10.97 6.52 -4.83
C LEU A 176 12.24 7.35 -4.74
N GLN A 177 12.78 7.76 -5.88
CA GLN A 177 13.77 8.84 -5.94
C GLN A 177 13.04 10.11 -6.37
N ILE A 178 13.21 11.20 -5.64
CA ILE A 178 12.55 12.49 -5.93
C ILE A 178 13.43 13.68 -5.52
N GLY A 179 13.38 14.76 -6.29
CA GLY A 179 14.00 16.02 -5.88
C GLY A 179 13.86 17.10 -6.94
N SER A 180 14.64 18.17 -6.80
CA SER A 180 14.62 19.28 -7.77
C SER A 180 15.03 18.79 -9.17
N PRO A 181 14.66 19.52 -10.25
CA PRO A 181 15.05 19.13 -11.61
C PRO A 181 16.56 19.10 -11.85
N VAL A 182 17.32 19.86 -11.06
CA VAL A 182 18.78 19.94 -11.17
C VAL A 182 19.45 18.87 -10.30
N ASN A 183 18.93 18.65 -9.09
CA ASN A 183 19.48 17.70 -8.11
C ASN A 183 18.36 16.85 -7.50
N PRO A 184 18.16 15.59 -7.95
CA PRO A 184 17.30 14.63 -7.27
C PRO A 184 17.99 14.13 -6.00
N CYS A 185 17.54 14.57 -4.84
CA CYS A 185 18.26 14.40 -3.58
C CYS A 185 17.67 13.33 -2.65
N CYS A 186 16.35 13.13 -2.66
CA CYS A 186 15.70 12.23 -1.73
C CYS A 186 15.54 10.83 -2.33
N ARG A 187 15.90 9.82 -1.53
CA ARG A 187 15.51 8.42 -1.74
C ARG A 187 14.61 7.98 -0.60
N LEU A 188 13.46 7.44 -0.97
CA LEU A 188 12.41 7.04 -0.06
C LEU A 188 11.98 5.60 -0.32
N ILE A 189 11.50 4.94 0.73
CA ILE A 189 10.99 3.57 0.70
C ILE A 189 9.50 3.62 1.03
N ARG A 190 8.68 2.89 0.26
CA ARG A 190 7.24 2.78 0.50
C ARG A 190 6.99 2.16 1.88
N GLU A 191 6.10 2.77 2.66
CA GLU A 191 5.54 2.14 3.86
C GLU A 191 4.31 1.33 3.46
N GLU A 192 4.19 0.12 4.01
CA GLU A 192 3.11 -0.84 3.75
C GLU A 192 1.76 -0.40 4.34
#